data_AF-A0A6N6VZ13-F1
#
_entry.id   AF-A0A6N6VZ13-F1
#
_cell.length_a   1.000
_cell.length_b   1.000
_cell.length_c   1.000
_cell.angle_alpha   90.00
_cell.angle_beta   90.00
_cell.angle_gamma   90.00
#
_symmetry.space_group_name_H-M   'P 1'
#
loop_
_entity.id
_entity.type
_entity.pdbx_description
1 polymer ?
#
loop_
_entity_poly.entity_id
_entity_poly.type
_entity_poly.pdbx_seq_one_letter_code
_entity_poly.pdbx_strand_id
1 'polypeptide(L)' 'QYYSLSKRTGLYALEAYQRAGGQTIGTNGKSIINATADIGDGQNSAPSSSRSQFAAGVGIIHRF' A
#
# COMPACT_ATOMS: atom_id res chain seq x y z
N GLN A 1 -1.74 0.90 14.46
CA GLN A 1 -2.20 0.50 15.81
C GLN A 1 -1.41 -0.72 16.28
N TYR A 2 -1.07 -0.80 17.56
CA TYR A 2 -0.30 -1.93 18.15
C TYR A 2 -0.90 -2.32 19.50
N TYR A 3 -1.02 -3.63 19.74
CA TYR A 3 -1.53 -4.19 20.99
C TYR A 3 -0.56 -5.23 21.53
N SER A 4 -0.13 -5.07 22.78
CA SER A 4 0.80 -5.98 23.44
C SER A 4 0.05 -7.11 24.15
N LEU A 5 0.26 -8.36 23.72
CA LEU A 5 -0.26 -9.54 24.41
C LEU A 5 0.68 -10.00 25.53
N SER A 6 1.98 -9.76 25.37
CA SER A 6 3.01 -10.04 26.39
C SER A 6 4.26 -9.19 26.14
N LYS A 7 5.30 -9.33 26.97
CA LYS A 7 6.62 -8.73 26.69
C LYS A 7 7.22 -9.16 25.34
N ARG A 8 6.74 -10.27 24.78
CA ARG A 8 7.31 -10.94 23.60
C ARG A 8 6.36 -11.03 22.41
N THR A 9 5.05 -10.86 22.61
CA THR A 9 4.05 -11.01 21.54
C THR A 9 3.20 -9.77 21.41
N GLY A 10 3.03 -9.27 20.19
CA GLY A 10 2.11 -8.18 19.90
C GLY A 10 1.34 -8.39 18.59
N LEU A 11 0.14 -7.82 18.55
CA LEU A 11 -0.68 -7.69 17.34
C LEU A 11 -0.53 -6.26 16.82
N TYR A 12 -0.55 -6.09 15.50
CA TYR A 12 -0.53 -4.76 14.90
C TYR A 12 -1.43 -4.66 13.68
N ALA A 13 -1.92 -3.45 13.44
CA ALA A 13 -2.68 -3.08 12.26
C ALA A 13 -2.10 -1.81 11.66
N LEU A 14 -2.01 -1.76 10.33
CA LEU A 14 -1.52 -0.62 9.56
C LEU A 14 -2.56 -0.29 8.50
N GLU A 15 -2.67 1.00 8.21
CA GLU A 15 -3.47 1.51 7.10
C GLU A 15 -2.66 2.55 6.34
N ALA A 16 -2.91 2.63 5.03
CA ALA A 16 -2.29 3.58 4.15
C ALA A 16 -3.31 4.09 3.14
N TYR A 17 -3.23 5.37 2.82
CA TYR A 17 -4.00 5.98 1.74
C TYR A 17 -3.06 6.78 0.85
N GLN A 18 -3.22 6.60 -0.46
CA GLN A 18 -2.45 7.32 -1.46
C GLN A 18 -3.40 7.90 -2.51
N ARG A 19 -3.11 9.13 -2.93
CA ARG A 19 -3.77 9.79 -4.04
C ARG A 19 -2.74 10.31 -5.04
N ALA A 20 -2.82 9.84 -6.28
CA ALA A 20 -1.98 10.27 -7.39
C ALA A 20 -2.56 11.50 -8.11
N GLY A 21 -1.71 12.52 -8.25
CA GLY A 21 -2.00 13.76 -8.97
C GLY A 21 -1.29 13.82 -10.33
N GLY A 22 -1.78 14.65 -11.24
CA GLY A 22 -1.10 14.90 -12.52
C GLY A 22 -1.20 13.76 -13.54
N GLN A 23 -0.21 13.70 -14.42
CA GLN A 23 -0.10 12.78 -15.55
C GLN A 23 1.31 12.18 -15.62
N THR A 24 1.44 11.03 -16.27
CA THR A 24 2.70 10.31 -16.49
C THR A 24 2.78 9.74 -17.90
N ILE A 25 3.94 9.24 -18.31
CA ILE A 25 4.10 8.48 -19.55
C ILE A 25 3.53 7.08 -19.32
N GLY A 26 2.57 6.68 -20.17
CA GLY A 26 1.96 5.36 -20.13
C GLY A 26 2.94 4.25 -20.49
N THR A 27 2.57 3.00 -20.21
CA THR A 27 3.42 1.81 -20.39
C THR A 27 3.93 1.62 -21.83
N ASN A 28 3.25 2.22 -22.81
CA ASN A 28 3.68 2.24 -24.21
C ASN A 28 4.82 3.25 -24.52
N GLY A 29 5.27 4.01 -23.52
CA GLY A 29 6.36 4.98 -23.64
C GLY A 29 6.03 6.25 -24.41
N LYS A 30 4.77 6.47 -24.82
CA LYS A 30 4.38 7.55 -25.75
C LYS A 30 3.19 8.36 -25.29
N SER A 31 2.18 7.70 -24.74
CA SER A 31 0.93 8.35 -24.36
C SER A 31 1.07 9.03 -23.01
N ILE A 32 0.56 10.27 -22.89
CA ILE A 32 0.37 10.92 -21.60
C ILE A 32 -0.93 10.39 -21.00
N ILE A 33 -0.85 9.73 -19.84
CA ILE A 33 -2.00 9.16 -19.12
C ILE A 33 -2.11 9.77 -17.73
N ASN A 34 -3.25 9.60 -17.08
CA ASN A 34 -3.40 9.94 -15.67
C ASN A 34 -2.47 9.06 -14.83
N ALA A 35 -1.75 9.66 -13.88
CA ALA A 35 -1.01 8.89 -12.89
C ALA A 35 -2.00 8.14 -11.98
N THR A 36 -1.70 6.89 -11.66
CA THR A 36 -2.47 6.06 -10.72
C THR A 36 -1.71 5.89 -9.42
N ALA A 37 -2.42 5.58 -8.34
CA ALA A 37 -1.81 5.26 -7.06
C ALA A 37 -1.15 3.87 -7.13
N ASP A 38 -0.04 3.68 -6.42
CA ASP A 38 0.76 2.46 -6.33
C ASP A 38 1.28 2.24 -4.89
N ILE A 39 0.36 1.92 -3.98
CA ILE A 39 0.69 1.26 -2.71
C ILE A 39 1.06 -0.22 -2.96
N GLY A 40 0.62 -0.78 -4.09
CA GLY A 40 0.80 -2.19 -4.45
C GLY A 40 -0.25 -3.13 -3.85
N ASP A 41 -0.14 -4.41 -4.20
CA ASP A 41 -1.00 -5.53 -3.75
C ASP A 41 -0.31 -6.43 -2.69
N GLY A 42 0.90 -6.04 -2.25
CA GLY A 42 1.71 -6.79 -1.29
C GLY A 42 2.46 -8.00 -1.86
N GLN A 43 2.37 -8.28 -3.17
CA GLN A 43 3.06 -9.41 -3.80
C GLN A 43 3.69 -9.07 -5.15
N ASN A 44 2.93 -8.41 -6.05
CA ASN A 44 3.32 -8.12 -7.43
C ASN A 44 3.49 -6.61 -7.69
N SER A 45 3.31 -5.77 -6.68
CA SER A 45 3.37 -4.30 -6.78
C SER A 45 2.47 -3.78 -7.90
N ALA A 46 1.28 -4.36 -8.04
CA ALA A 46 0.33 -3.93 -9.06
C ALA A 46 -0.28 -2.58 -8.66
N PRO A 47 -0.17 -1.55 -9.53
CA PRO A 47 -0.76 -0.24 -9.25
C PRO A 47 -2.29 -0.29 -9.33
N SER A 48 -2.94 0.66 -8.66
CA SER A 48 -4.38 0.88 -8.74
C SER A 48 -4.82 1.20 -10.17
N SER A 49 -6.07 0.84 -10.50
CA SER A 49 -6.74 1.29 -11.74
C SER A 49 -7.24 2.74 -11.66
N SER A 50 -7.09 3.40 -10.51
CA SER A 50 -7.55 4.76 -10.28
C SER A 50 -6.49 5.65 -9.60
N ARG A 51 -6.82 6.93 -9.44
CA ARG A 51 -5.99 7.92 -8.74
C ARG A 51 -5.92 7.71 -7.23
N SER A 52 -6.79 6.88 -6.64
CA SER A 52 -6.82 6.68 -5.19
C SER A 52 -6.64 5.20 -4.86
N GLN A 53 -5.89 4.94 -3.80
CA GLN A 53 -5.71 3.60 -3.24
C GLN A 53 -5.72 3.66 -1.72
N PHE A 54 -6.45 2.72 -1.13
CA PHE A 54 -6.45 2.45 0.30
C PHE A 54 -5.92 1.03 0.50
N ALA A 55 -5.04 0.85 1.49
CA ALA A 55 -4.53 -0.44 1.90
C ALA A 55 -4.63 -0.58 3.41
N ALA A 56 -4.95 -1.78 3.87
CA ALA A 56 -4.94 -2.15 5.28
C ALA A 56 -4.25 -3.50 5.46
N GLY A 57 -3.54 -3.66 6.56
CA GLY A 57 -2.84 -4.89 6.90
C GLY A 57 -2.86 -5.14 8.40
N VAL A 58 -2.92 -6.41 8.78
CA VAL A 58 -2.80 -6.85 10.17
C VAL A 58 -1.70 -7.89 10.29
N GLY A 59 -1.00 -7.92 11.42
CA GLY A 59 0.11 -8.83 11.63
C GLY A 59 0.37 -9.13 13.09
N ILE A 60 1.22 -10.13 13.29
CA ILE A 60 1.68 -10.61 14.60
C ILE A 60 3.20 -10.50 14.61
N ILE A 61 3.75 -9.98 15.71
CA ILE A 61 5.18 -10.03 15.98
C ILE A 61 5.43 -10.88 17.23
N HIS A 62 6.39 -11.78 17.16
CA HIS A 62 6.83 -12.60 18.29
C HIS A 62 8.36 -12.54 18.43
N ARG A 63 8.83 -12.33 19.66
CA ARG A 63 10.25 -12.13 20.02
C ARG A 63 10.71 -13.25 20.97
N PHE A 64 11.58 -14.12 20.48
CA PHE A 64 12.17 -15.23 21.23
C PHE A 64 13.30 -14.79 22.17
#